data_AF-X0QE27-F1
#
_entry.id   AF-X0QE27-F1
#
_cell.length_a   1.000
_cell.length_b   1.000
_cell.length_c   1.000
_cell.angle_alpha   90.00
_cell.angle_beta   90.00
_cell.angle_gamma   90.00
#
_symmetry.space_group_name_H-M   'P 1'
#
loop_
_entity.id
_entity.type
_entity.pdbx_description
1 polymer ?
#
loop_
_entity_poly.entity_id
_entity_poly.type
_entity_poly.pdbx_seq_one_letter_code
_entity_poly.pdbx_strand_id
1 'polypeptide(L)'
;MTTGGAGRISGGGRGAGTSAGDVARVGQVSGSERVVMFDIDGGLADLSAFTHLLTGDSEGSRRHAWQRFFDHVGQAAVIEPGRDLVEAVASLGLVVVYSTTRPVSCAEQTRIWLGHNGFPPGRALLCRSRNDVRPAVEVKAGHCRAAGSWLSAFVDDEPDTVDTLRTGGVRAHSFNELSGLRVRELKTVLATGTTATKTGNGTNRRRHNRTTPHHRPGRVAQRSP
;
A
#
# COMPACT_ATOMS: atom_id res chain seq x y z
N MET A 1 1.43 -8.83 64.46
CA MET A 1 2.20 -10.00 64.02
C MET A 1 1.21 -11.06 63.55
N THR A 2 1.08 -11.26 62.25
CA THR A 2 0.38 -12.42 61.67
C THR A 2 0.99 -12.71 60.30
N THR A 3 1.24 -13.99 60.11
CA THR A 3 2.09 -14.67 59.14
C THR A 3 1.44 -14.84 57.77
N GLY A 4 2.27 -14.92 56.73
CA GLY A 4 1.87 -15.36 55.39
C GLY A 4 1.63 -16.87 55.28
N GLY A 5 1.08 -17.28 54.13
CA GLY A 5 0.94 -18.67 53.72
C GLY A 5 0.44 -18.78 52.27
N ALA A 6 1.20 -19.51 51.46
CA ALA A 6 0.97 -19.94 50.07
C ALA A 6 -0.44 -20.54 49.85
N GLY A 7 -1.09 -20.48 48.69
CA GLY A 7 -0.65 -20.80 47.33
C GLY A 7 -1.49 -21.98 46.82
N ARG A 8 -2.19 -21.84 45.69
CA ARG A 8 -2.74 -22.96 44.91
C ARG A 8 -2.85 -22.59 43.43
N ILE A 9 -2.26 -23.46 42.63
CA ILE A 9 -2.27 -23.51 41.16
C ILE A 9 -3.20 -24.65 40.72
N SER A 10 -4.03 -24.36 39.71
CA SER A 10 -4.70 -25.32 38.80
C SER A 10 -5.58 -24.47 37.87
N GLY A 11 -5.55 -24.48 36.55
CA GLY A 11 -5.02 -25.45 35.58
C GLY A 11 -6.12 -25.70 34.52
N GLY A 12 -5.84 -25.42 33.24
CA GLY A 12 -6.68 -25.76 32.07
C GLY A 12 -7.52 -24.58 31.55
N GLY A 13 -7.36 -24.03 30.34
CA GLY A 13 -6.75 -24.57 29.12
C GLY A 13 -7.83 -25.07 28.14
N ARG A 14 -8.20 -24.22 27.16
CA ARG A 14 -8.57 -24.56 25.77
C ARG A 14 -8.93 -23.28 25.01
N GLY A 15 -8.04 -22.89 24.11
CA GLY A 15 -8.32 -21.90 23.07
C GLY A 15 -8.87 -22.56 21.80
N ALA A 16 -9.46 -21.73 20.95
CA ALA A 16 -9.54 -21.81 19.48
C ALA A 16 -10.51 -20.68 19.03
N GLY A 17 -10.20 -19.81 18.09
CA GLY A 17 -9.02 -19.66 17.27
C GLY A 17 -9.02 -18.28 16.62
N THR A 18 -7.86 -17.65 16.58
CA THR A 18 -7.60 -16.45 15.79
C THR A 18 -6.90 -16.89 14.52
N SER A 19 -7.65 -16.97 13.41
CA SER A 19 -7.12 -17.16 12.07
C SER A 19 -7.63 -16.05 11.15
N ALA A 20 -6.71 -15.19 10.73
CA ALA A 20 -6.62 -14.49 9.45
C ALA A 20 -5.82 -13.20 9.68
N GLY A 21 -4.81 -12.99 8.84
CA GLY A 21 -3.75 -12.01 9.07
C GLY A 21 -4.25 -10.58 9.26
N ASP A 22 -3.79 -9.96 10.34
CA ASP A 22 -3.90 -8.53 10.56
C ASP A 22 -3.03 -7.79 9.55
N VAL A 23 -3.65 -7.40 8.45
CA VAL A 23 -3.16 -6.30 7.62
C VAL A 23 -3.25 -5.06 8.51
N ALA A 24 -2.11 -4.48 8.87
CA ALA A 24 -2.01 -3.30 9.70
C ALA A 24 -2.99 -2.22 9.19
N ARG A 25 -4.08 -2.01 9.94
CA ARG A 25 -5.05 -0.96 9.60
C ARG A 25 -4.35 0.36 9.80
N VAL A 26 -4.29 1.17 8.73
CA VAL A 26 -4.00 2.60 8.83
C VAL A 26 -4.96 3.15 9.90
N GLY A 27 -4.41 3.64 11.03
CA GLY A 27 -5.21 4.11 12.16
C GLY A 27 -6.26 5.14 11.73
N GLN A 28 -7.38 5.27 12.48
CA GLN A 28 -8.53 6.09 12.10
C GLN A 28 -8.13 7.44 11.51
N VAL A 29 -8.47 7.64 10.24
CA VAL A 29 -8.18 8.85 9.46
C VAL A 29 -9.46 9.70 9.44
N SER A 30 -9.38 10.99 9.78
CA SER A 30 -10.55 11.90 9.69
C SER A 30 -10.96 12.09 8.23
N GLY A 31 -12.25 12.31 7.93
CA GLY A 31 -12.77 12.43 6.56
C GLY A 31 -12.15 13.55 5.70
N SER A 32 -11.40 14.47 6.32
CA SER A 32 -10.67 15.55 5.68
C SER A 32 -9.17 15.28 5.45
N GLU A 33 -8.61 14.23 6.05
CA GLU A 33 -7.18 13.95 5.94
C GLU A 33 -6.82 13.39 4.56
N ARG A 34 -5.66 13.83 4.05
CA ARG A 34 -5.13 13.46 2.75
C ARG A 34 -3.79 12.78 2.94
N VAL A 35 -3.67 11.57 2.40
CA VAL A 35 -2.48 10.73 2.47
C VAL A 35 -1.61 10.95 1.24
N VAL A 36 -0.33 11.19 1.47
CA VAL A 36 0.71 11.06 0.44
C VAL A 36 1.56 9.87 0.82
N MET A 37 1.64 8.92 -0.10
CA MET A 37 2.39 7.69 0.09
C MET A 37 3.72 7.77 -0.67
N PHE A 38 4.82 7.47 -0.01
CA PHE A 38 6.16 7.49 -0.61
C PHE A 38 6.74 6.09 -0.68
N ASP A 39 7.21 5.68 -1.86
CA ASP A 39 8.12 4.54 -1.95
C ASP A 39 9.45 4.88 -1.28
N ILE A 40 10.07 3.89 -0.62
CA ILE A 40 11.31 4.09 0.12
C ILE A 40 12.53 3.85 -0.76
N ASP A 41 12.58 2.71 -1.44
CA ASP A 41 13.78 2.26 -2.16
C ASP A 41 13.96 3.08 -3.43
N GLY A 42 15.15 3.64 -3.68
CA GLY A 42 15.42 4.48 -4.87
C GLY A 42 14.90 5.92 -4.79
N GLY A 43 13.86 6.17 -4.00
CA GLY A 43 13.31 7.50 -3.74
C GLY A 43 13.82 8.18 -2.46
N LEU A 44 13.92 7.44 -1.36
CA LEU A 44 14.35 7.94 -0.04
C LEU A 44 15.65 7.27 0.43
N ALA A 45 15.81 5.99 0.11
CA ALA A 45 16.90 5.14 0.55
C ALA A 45 17.64 4.59 -0.67
N ASP A 46 18.95 4.84 -0.73
CA ASP A 46 19.84 4.27 -1.73
C ASP A 46 20.54 3.02 -1.19
N LEU A 47 20.27 1.87 -1.83
CA LEU A 47 20.88 0.58 -1.56
C LEU A 47 21.83 0.13 -2.68
N SER A 48 22.17 1.01 -3.62
CA SER A 48 23.00 0.72 -4.79
C SER A 48 24.34 0.07 -4.42
N ALA A 49 24.96 0.51 -3.31
CA ALA A 49 26.20 -0.05 -2.77
C ALA A 49 26.12 -1.55 -2.46
N PHE A 50 24.92 -2.08 -2.17
CA PHE A 50 24.68 -3.47 -1.79
C PHE A 50 24.16 -4.35 -2.94
N THR A 51 23.90 -3.78 -4.12
CA THR A 51 23.33 -4.51 -5.27
C THR A 51 24.20 -5.70 -5.72
N HIS A 52 25.51 -5.61 -5.52
CA HIS A 52 26.47 -6.71 -5.77
C HIS A 52 26.15 -8.00 -4.98
N LEU A 53 25.40 -7.92 -3.88
CA LEU A 53 24.97 -9.06 -3.08
C LEU A 53 23.91 -9.93 -3.77
N LEU A 54 23.22 -9.38 -4.79
CA LEU A 54 22.15 -10.04 -5.56
C LEU A 54 22.69 -11.01 -6.64
N THR A 55 23.94 -11.44 -6.51
CA THR A 55 24.59 -12.41 -7.38
C THR A 55 24.18 -13.84 -7.01
N GLY A 56 23.82 -14.67 -8.00
CA GLY A 56 23.50 -16.08 -7.80
C GLY A 56 22.58 -16.69 -8.87
N ASP A 57 22.91 -17.90 -9.30
CA ASP A 57 22.39 -18.49 -10.55
C ASP A 57 21.27 -19.51 -10.31
N SER A 58 21.19 -20.05 -9.09
CA SER A 58 20.14 -20.98 -8.65
C SER A 58 19.07 -20.27 -7.80
N GLU A 59 17.87 -20.86 -7.74
CA GLU A 59 16.77 -20.31 -6.93
C GLU A 59 17.11 -20.27 -5.43
N GLY A 60 17.79 -21.30 -4.91
CA GLY A 60 18.27 -21.35 -3.53
C GLY A 60 19.31 -20.27 -3.24
N SER A 61 20.29 -20.09 -4.14
CA SER A 61 21.29 -19.02 -4.01
C SER A 61 20.66 -17.63 -4.09
N ARG A 62 19.62 -17.45 -4.92
CA ARG A 62 18.91 -16.17 -5.09
C ARG A 62 18.17 -15.77 -3.80
N ARG A 63 17.49 -16.70 -3.14
CA ARG A 63 16.83 -16.42 -1.85
C ARG A 63 17.82 -15.96 -0.78
N HIS A 64 18.96 -16.63 -0.68
CA HIS A 64 20.03 -16.22 0.25
C HIS A 64 20.65 -14.88 -0.13
N ALA A 65 20.83 -14.62 -1.42
CA ALA A 65 21.31 -13.33 -1.92
C ALA A 65 20.39 -12.17 -1.54
N TRP A 66 19.08 -12.35 -1.72
CA TRP A 66 18.08 -11.37 -1.27
C TRP A 66 18.09 -11.17 0.24
N GLN A 67 18.20 -12.25 1.03
CA GLN A 67 18.29 -12.11 2.49
C GLN A 67 19.50 -11.27 2.90
N ARG A 68 20.69 -11.56 2.35
CA ARG A 68 21.90 -10.77 2.61
C ARG A 68 21.73 -9.31 2.19
N PHE A 69 21.11 -9.06 1.05
CA PHE A 69 20.82 -7.70 0.60
C PHE A 69 19.94 -6.96 1.62
N PHE A 70 18.86 -7.59 2.09
CA PHE A 70 17.93 -6.96 3.04
C PHE A 70 18.51 -6.74 4.43
N ASP A 71 19.52 -7.51 4.85
CA ASP A 71 20.23 -7.27 6.12
C ASP A 71 20.92 -5.88 6.16
N HIS A 72 21.17 -5.28 4.99
CA HIS A 72 21.80 -3.97 4.83
C HIS A 72 20.81 -2.81 4.73
N VAL A 73 19.50 -3.06 4.87
CA VAL A 73 18.47 -2.00 4.80
C VAL A 73 18.74 -0.85 5.78
N GLY A 74 19.21 -1.16 6.99
CA GLY A 74 19.56 -0.16 8.01
C GLY A 74 20.83 0.65 7.70
N GLN A 75 21.55 0.31 6.62
CA GLN A 75 22.78 0.97 6.18
C GLN A 75 22.57 1.75 4.86
N ALA A 76 21.33 1.82 4.35
CA ALA A 76 21.03 2.57 3.14
C ALA A 76 21.44 4.04 3.29
N ALA A 77 22.01 4.62 2.23
CA ALA A 77 22.28 6.05 2.21
C ALA A 77 20.97 6.83 2.05
N VAL A 78 20.90 8.04 2.59
CA VAL A 78 19.74 8.93 2.43
C VAL A 78 19.81 9.61 1.08
N ILE A 79 18.68 9.63 0.37
CA ILE A 79 18.48 10.45 -0.82
C ILE A 79 17.89 11.79 -0.34
N GLU A 80 18.77 12.77 -0.14
CA GLU A 80 18.44 14.07 0.49
C GLU A 80 17.27 14.80 -0.17
N PRO A 81 17.18 14.92 -1.53
CA PRO A 81 16.01 15.54 -2.17
C PRO A 81 14.68 14.83 -1.88
N GLY A 82 14.73 13.51 -1.63
CA GLY A 82 13.57 12.72 -1.23
C GLY A 82 13.17 13.01 0.21
N ARG A 83 14.12 13.12 1.14
CA ARG A 83 13.85 13.50 2.54
C ARG A 83 13.23 14.90 2.61
N ASP A 84 13.81 15.87 1.93
CA ASP A 84 13.31 17.25 1.88
C ASP A 84 11.86 17.32 1.37
N LEU A 85 11.53 16.50 0.37
CA LEU A 85 10.17 16.41 -0.16
C LEU A 85 9.19 15.85 0.89
N VAL A 86 9.57 14.79 1.62
CA VAL A 86 8.74 14.23 2.69
C VAL A 86 8.51 15.25 3.81
N GLU A 87 9.55 15.99 4.21
CA GLU A 87 9.47 17.07 5.20
C GLU A 87 8.55 18.21 4.74
N ALA A 88 8.66 18.63 3.47
CA ALA A 88 7.78 19.64 2.89
C ALA A 88 6.32 19.18 2.89
N VAL A 89 6.05 17.92 2.53
CA VAL A 89 4.70 17.34 2.55
C VAL A 89 4.13 17.25 3.96
N ALA A 90 4.93 16.82 4.93
CA ALA A 90 4.52 16.81 6.34
C ALA A 90 4.20 18.24 6.84
N SER A 91 5.03 19.22 6.47
CA SER A 91 4.84 20.64 6.83
C SER A 91 3.59 21.27 6.21
N LEU A 92 3.07 20.71 5.12
CA LEU A 92 1.79 21.09 4.52
C LEU A 92 0.57 20.55 5.29
N GLY A 93 0.77 19.76 6.34
CA GLY A 93 -0.29 19.09 7.11
C GLY A 93 -0.87 17.87 6.41
N LEU A 94 -0.18 17.32 5.40
CA LEU A 94 -0.57 16.09 4.73
C LEU A 94 -0.05 14.88 5.52
N VAL A 95 -0.80 13.79 5.45
CA VAL A 95 -0.47 12.56 6.16
C VAL A 95 0.56 11.78 5.37
N VAL A 96 1.76 11.62 5.91
CA VAL A 96 2.81 10.79 5.32
C VAL A 96 2.56 9.31 5.63
N VAL A 97 2.56 8.48 4.59
CA VAL A 97 2.64 7.02 4.69
C VAL A 97 3.84 6.53 3.89
N TYR A 98 4.58 5.59 4.43
CA TYR A 98 5.68 4.95 3.72
C TYR A 98 5.25 3.62 3.10
N SER A 99 5.70 3.36 1.90
CA SER A 99 5.50 2.12 1.14
C SER A 99 6.85 1.55 0.77
N THR A 100 6.99 0.23 0.80
CA THR A 100 8.16 -0.47 0.27
C THR A 100 7.75 -1.87 -0.17
N THR A 101 8.48 -2.41 -1.14
CA THR A 101 8.33 -3.81 -1.55
C THR A 101 9.32 -4.75 -0.87
N ARG A 102 10.12 -4.23 0.08
CA ARG A 102 10.86 -5.03 1.06
C ARG A 102 9.90 -5.97 1.80
N PRO A 103 10.32 -7.21 2.10
CA PRO A 103 9.54 -8.13 2.93
C PRO A 103 9.20 -7.51 4.29
N VAL A 104 8.05 -7.87 4.86
CA VAL A 104 7.61 -7.41 6.19
C VAL A 104 8.61 -7.67 7.32
N SER A 105 9.52 -8.64 7.16
CA SER A 105 10.63 -8.87 8.11
C SER A 105 11.60 -7.69 8.21
N CYS A 106 11.66 -6.81 7.21
CA CYS A 106 12.49 -5.60 7.21
C CYS A 106 11.81 -4.41 7.91
N ALA A 107 10.56 -4.53 8.37
CA ALA A 107 9.76 -3.40 8.82
C ALA A 107 10.37 -2.69 10.04
N GLU A 108 10.89 -3.44 11.01
CA GLU A 108 11.52 -2.86 12.21
C GLU A 108 12.78 -2.07 11.86
N GLN A 109 13.71 -2.69 11.13
CA GLN A 109 14.95 -2.04 10.68
C GLN A 109 14.66 -0.82 9.81
N THR A 110 13.63 -0.88 8.95
CA THR A 110 13.20 0.26 8.12
C THR A 110 12.68 1.42 8.98
N ARG A 111 11.88 1.15 10.02
CA ARG A 111 11.41 2.21 10.94
C ARG A 111 12.56 2.85 11.72
N ILE A 112 13.50 2.02 12.19
CA ILE A 112 14.71 2.51 12.88
C ILE A 112 15.51 3.41 11.94
N TRP A 113 15.74 2.97 10.70
CA TRP A 113 16.45 3.75 9.69
C TRP A 113 15.74 5.08 9.39
N LEU A 114 14.42 5.08 9.20
CA LEU A 114 13.65 6.33 9.00
C LEU A 114 13.82 7.29 10.19
N GLY A 115 13.70 6.78 11.42
CA GLY A 115 13.85 7.60 12.63
C GLY A 115 15.26 8.15 12.83
N HIS A 116 16.29 7.32 12.64
CA HIS A 116 17.70 7.75 12.76
C HIS A 116 18.09 8.81 11.73
N ASN A 117 17.48 8.78 10.54
CA ASN A 117 17.77 9.72 9.46
C ASN A 117 16.84 10.94 9.44
N GLY A 118 16.05 11.17 10.50
CA GLY A 118 15.27 12.40 10.68
C GLY A 118 14.00 12.49 9.84
N PHE A 119 13.53 11.39 9.24
CA PHE A 119 12.29 11.41 8.47
C PHE A 119 11.09 11.70 9.39
N PRO A 120 10.10 12.48 8.91
CA PRO A 120 8.85 12.67 9.64
C PRO A 120 8.20 11.33 10.04
N PRO A 121 7.59 11.22 11.24
CA PRO A 121 6.92 10.00 11.65
C PRO A 121 5.74 9.72 10.71
N GLY A 122 5.83 8.62 9.97
CA GLY A 122 4.76 8.18 9.08
C GLY A 122 3.60 7.57 9.86
N ARG A 123 2.37 7.78 9.38
CA ARG A 123 1.14 7.15 9.92
C ARG A 123 1.20 5.63 9.86
N ALA A 124 1.83 5.12 8.81
CA ALA A 124 2.01 3.70 8.56
C ALA A 124 3.26 3.46 7.73
N LEU A 125 3.78 2.24 7.83
CA LEU A 125 4.77 1.65 6.94
C LEU A 125 4.14 0.39 6.33
N LEU A 126 3.92 0.40 5.02
CA LEU A 126 3.38 -0.72 4.27
C LEU A 126 4.52 -1.48 3.59
N CYS A 127 4.65 -2.76 3.91
CA CYS A 127 5.68 -3.66 3.37
C CYS A 127 5.02 -4.78 2.57
N ARG A 128 5.82 -5.43 1.71
CA ARG A 128 5.40 -6.67 1.04
C ARG A 128 5.09 -7.75 2.08
N SER A 129 3.91 -8.35 1.97
CA SER A 129 3.48 -9.43 2.86
C SER A 129 4.33 -10.69 2.68
N ARG A 130 4.40 -11.52 3.73
CA ARG A 130 5.12 -12.80 3.67
C ARG A 130 4.55 -13.66 2.53
N ASN A 131 5.44 -14.23 1.72
CA ASN A 131 5.12 -15.08 0.57
C ASN A 131 4.36 -14.38 -0.58
N ASP A 132 4.24 -13.04 -0.57
CA ASP A 132 3.70 -12.31 -1.70
C ASP A 132 4.75 -12.25 -2.83
N VAL A 133 4.49 -12.97 -3.92
CA VAL A 133 5.39 -13.08 -5.08
C VAL A 133 4.95 -12.19 -6.25
N ARG A 134 3.93 -11.35 -6.06
CA ARG A 134 3.44 -10.47 -7.13
C ARG A 134 4.50 -9.43 -7.54
N PRO A 135 4.46 -8.91 -8.78
CA PRO A 135 5.28 -7.78 -9.18
C PRO A 135 5.23 -6.61 -8.20
N ALA A 136 6.31 -5.84 -8.09
CA ALA A 136 6.43 -4.71 -7.17
C ALA A 136 5.26 -3.72 -7.33
N VAL A 137 4.93 -3.37 -8.57
CA VAL A 137 3.84 -2.47 -8.92
C VAL A 137 2.47 -2.97 -8.44
N GLU A 138 2.21 -4.28 -8.44
CA GLU A 138 0.95 -4.84 -7.94
C GLU A 138 0.84 -4.75 -6.42
N VAL A 139 1.97 -4.91 -5.71
CA VAL A 139 2.06 -4.71 -4.26
C VAL A 139 1.79 -3.24 -3.93
N LYS A 140 2.47 -2.31 -4.62
CA LYS A 140 2.29 -0.86 -4.47
C LYS A 140 0.85 -0.43 -4.79
N ALA A 141 0.23 -0.99 -5.83
CA ALA A 141 -1.19 -0.78 -6.11
C ALA A 141 -2.10 -1.32 -4.99
N GLY A 142 -1.73 -2.43 -4.35
CA GLY A 142 -2.38 -2.93 -3.14
C GLY A 142 -2.30 -1.95 -1.97
N HIS A 143 -1.14 -1.34 -1.75
CA HIS A 143 -0.95 -0.30 -0.73
C HIS A 143 -1.84 0.93 -1.00
N CYS A 144 -1.91 1.37 -2.27
CA CYS A 144 -2.80 2.45 -2.69
C CYS A 144 -4.28 2.13 -2.39
N ARG A 145 -4.74 0.92 -2.72
CA ARG A 145 -6.11 0.47 -2.41
C ARG A 145 -6.40 0.44 -0.91
N ALA A 146 -5.42 0.09 -0.09
CA ALA A 146 -5.58 0.09 1.37
C ALA A 146 -5.77 1.51 1.95
N ALA A 147 -5.15 2.53 1.34
CA ALA A 147 -5.39 3.93 1.69
C ALA A 147 -6.75 4.45 1.16
N GLY A 148 -7.27 3.86 0.09
CA GLY A 148 -8.62 4.14 -0.43
C GLY A 148 -8.81 5.61 -0.80
N SER A 149 -9.96 6.18 -0.43
CA SER A 149 -10.31 7.57 -0.74
C SER A 149 -9.45 8.62 -0.04
N TRP A 150 -8.67 8.24 0.97
CA TRP A 150 -7.74 9.15 1.64
C TRP A 150 -6.48 9.38 0.83
N LEU A 151 -6.14 8.47 -0.10
CA LEU A 151 -4.97 8.62 -0.95
C LEU A 151 -5.12 9.84 -1.87
N SER A 152 -4.23 10.80 -1.69
CA SER A 152 -4.13 11.99 -2.53
C SER A 152 -3.11 11.79 -3.64
N ALA A 153 -1.97 11.18 -3.30
CA ALA A 153 -0.92 10.87 -4.25
C ALA A 153 -0.05 9.69 -3.77
N PHE A 154 0.58 9.03 -4.73
CA PHE A 154 1.67 8.08 -4.53
C PHE A 154 2.94 8.64 -5.20
N VAL A 155 4.11 8.51 -4.57
CA VAL A 155 5.39 9.01 -5.08
C VAL A 155 6.36 7.84 -5.19
N ASP A 156 6.96 7.67 -6.36
CA ASP A 156 7.85 6.55 -6.70
C ASP A 156 9.01 7.04 -7.58
N ASP A 157 10.18 6.43 -7.54
CA ASP A 157 11.29 6.77 -8.43
C ASP A 157 11.24 6.00 -9.77
N GLU A 158 10.58 4.84 -9.80
CA GLU A 158 10.53 3.97 -10.97
C GLU A 158 9.45 4.43 -11.99
N PRO A 159 9.83 4.90 -13.19
CA PRO A 159 8.87 5.46 -14.16
C PRO A 159 7.76 4.48 -14.57
N ASP A 160 8.11 3.22 -14.79
CA ASP A 160 7.14 2.18 -15.18
C ASP A 160 6.09 1.92 -14.07
N THR A 161 6.50 2.00 -12.80
CA THR A 161 5.59 1.91 -11.66
C THR A 161 4.67 3.14 -11.62
N VAL A 162 5.22 4.35 -11.79
CA VAL A 162 4.42 5.59 -11.85
C VAL A 162 3.36 5.52 -12.94
N ASP A 163 3.74 5.14 -14.16
CA ASP A 163 2.83 5.09 -15.31
C ASP A 163 1.77 4.00 -15.19
N THR A 164 2.15 2.83 -14.65
CA THR A 164 1.20 1.76 -14.37
C THR A 164 0.18 2.17 -13.31
N LEU A 165 0.62 2.82 -12.24
CA LEU A 165 -0.28 3.33 -11.20
C LEU A 165 -1.21 4.42 -11.75
N ARG A 166 -0.70 5.34 -12.57
CA ARG A 166 -1.50 6.35 -13.30
C ARG A 166 -2.58 5.71 -14.15
N THR A 167 -2.21 4.70 -14.94
CA THR A 167 -3.14 3.93 -15.78
C THR A 167 -4.21 3.23 -14.92
N GLY A 168 -3.85 2.79 -13.72
CA GLY A 168 -4.76 2.24 -12.71
C GLY A 168 -5.63 3.26 -11.97
N GLY A 169 -5.58 4.55 -12.33
CA GLY A 169 -6.37 5.62 -11.71
C GLY A 169 -5.79 6.16 -10.39
N VAL A 170 -4.57 5.74 -10.01
CA VAL A 170 -3.84 6.34 -8.90
C VAL A 170 -3.14 7.59 -9.39
N ARG A 171 -3.22 8.68 -8.63
CA ARG A 171 -2.37 9.84 -8.88
C ARG A 171 -0.94 9.52 -8.41
N ALA A 172 -0.12 9.01 -9.33
CA ALA A 172 1.29 8.78 -9.06
C ALA A 172 2.18 9.90 -9.63
N HIS A 173 3.29 10.17 -8.96
CA HIS A 173 4.28 11.17 -9.34
C HIS A 173 5.69 10.60 -9.18
N SER A 174 6.62 11.10 -9.99
CA SER A 174 8.03 10.86 -9.69
C SER A 174 8.54 11.80 -8.60
N PHE A 175 9.59 11.41 -7.88
CA PHE A 175 10.28 12.30 -6.95
C PHE A 175 10.76 13.58 -7.65
N ASN A 176 11.39 13.43 -8.82
CA ASN A 176 11.92 14.54 -9.61
C ASN A 176 10.84 15.54 -10.05
N GLU A 177 9.63 15.08 -10.39
CA GLU A 177 8.50 15.94 -10.72
C GLU A 177 8.13 16.86 -9.54
N LEU A 178 8.20 16.36 -8.30
CA LEU A 178 7.73 17.08 -7.12
C LEU A 178 8.82 17.92 -6.44
N SER A 179 10.06 17.44 -6.38
CA SER A 179 11.17 18.16 -5.73
C SER A 179 11.51 19.49 -6.42
N GLY A 180 11.13 19.68 -7.68
CA GLY A 180 11.30 20.95 -8.40
C GLY A 180 10.23 22.01 -8.11
N LEU A 181 9.17 21.68 -7.35
CA LEU A 181 8.03 22.57 -7.14
C LEU A 181 8.23 23.49 -5.94
N ARG A 182 7.69 24.71 -6.03
CA ARG A 182 7.55 25.57 -4.85
C ARG A 182 6.44 25.03 -3.94
N VAL A 183 6.52 25.33 -2.65
CA VAL A 183 5.56 24.86 -1.63
C VAL A 183 4.08 25.07 -2.03
N ARG A 184 3.73 26.21 -2.65
CA ARG A 184 2.35 26.49 -3.10
C ARG A 184 1.91 25.57 -4.26
N GLU A 185 2.83 25.28 -5.18
CA GLU A 185 2.58 24.39 -6.33
C GLU A 185 2.47 22.94 -5.85
N LEU A 186 3.40 22.52 -4.99
CA LEU A 186 3.38 21.20 -4.34
C LEU A 186 2.04 20.96 -3.62
N LYS A 187 1.58 21.92 -2.82
CA LYS A 187 0.27 21.84 -2.16
C LYS A 187 -0.87 21.68 -3.17
N THR A 188 -0.85 22.42 -4.28
CA THR A 188 -1.90 22.35 -5.29
C THR A 188 -1.96 20.99 -5.98
N VAL A 189 -0.80 20.45 -6.35
CA VAL A 189 -0.65 19.13 -6.98
C VAL A 189 -1.11 18.01 -6.03
N LEU A 190 -0.77 18.11 -4.74
CA LEU A 190 -1.05 17.06 -3.77
C LEU A 190 -2.43 17.18 -3.10
N ALA A 191 -3.04 18.36 -3.00
CA ALA A 191 -4.31 18.56 -2.26
C ALA A 191 -5.57 18.38 -3.11
N THR A 192 -5.46 18.40 -4.43
CA THR A 192 -6.61 18.11 -5.30
C THR A 192 -6.97 16.65 -5.13
N GLY A 193 -8.07 16.31 -4.46
CA GLY A 193 -8.44 14.91 -4.29
C GLY A 193 -8.66 14.19 -5.63
N THR A 194 -8.49 12.88 -5.64
CA THR A 194 -9.10 12.03 -6.68
C THR A 194 -10.61 12.22 -6.57
N THR A 195 -11.20 13.03 -7.45
CA THR A 195 -12.65 12.96 -7.68
C THR A 195 -12.88 11.57 -8.27
N ALA A 196 -13.31 10.64 -7.42
CA ALA A 196 -13.96 9.43 -7.88
C ALA A 196 -14.98 9.86 -8.94
N THR A 197 -14.77 9.43 -10.18
CA THR A 197 -15.73 9.60 -11.25
C THR A 197 -17.03 8.95 -10.77
N LYS A 198 -17.98 9.76 -10.33
CA LYS A 198 -19.37 9.35 -10.22
C LYS A 198 -19.79 8.96 -11.64
N THR A 199 -19.76 7.68 -11.95
CA THR A 199 -20.54 7.09 -13.04
C THR A 199 -22.01 7.19 -12.66
N GLY A 200 -22.53 8.42 -12.68
CA GLY A 200 -23.95 8.67 -12.68
C GLY A 200 -24.49 8.32 -14.05
N ASN A 201 -25.05 7.13 -14.20
CA ASN A 201 -26.04 6.89 -15.25
C ASN A 201 -27.32 6.35 -14.59
N GLY A 202 -27.93 7.23 -13.79
CA GLY A 202 -29.33 7.10 -13.42
C GLY A 202 -30.20 7.35 -14.64
N THR A 203 -30.41 6.32 -15.45
CA THR A 203 -31.47 6.34 -16.46
C THR A 203 -32.75 5.81 -15.85
N ASN A 204 -33.61 6.78 -15.58
CA ASN A 204 -34.99 6.70 -15.17
C ASN A 204 -35.79 5.79 -16.13
N ARG A 205 -35.94 4.49 -15.82
CA ARG A 205 -36.88 3.62 -16.54
C ARG A 205 -38.27 3.73 -15.91
N ARG A 206 -39.04 4.66 -16.48
CA ARG A 206 -40.50 4.73 -16.39
C ARG A 206 -41.11 3.35 -16.67
N ARG A 207 -41.96 2.90 -15.74
CA ARG A 207 -42.95 1.84 -15.95
C ARG A 207 -43.86 2.22 -17.12
N HIS A 208 -43.83 1.45 -18.20
CA HIS A 208 -44.92 1.42 -19.16
C HIS A 208 -45.46 0.00 -19.29
N ASN A 209 -46.68 -0.13 -18.77
CA ASN A 209 -47.63 -1.19 -19.09
C ASN A 209 -47.76 -1.34 -20.60
N ARG A 210 -47.65 -2.57 -21.11
CA ARG A 210 -48.26 -2.94 -22.38
C ARG A 210 -48.55 -4.45 -22.44
N THR A 211 -49.82 -4.72 -22.13
CA THR A 211 -50.72 -5.74 -22.68
C THR A 211 -50.17 -6.62 -23.81
N THR A 212 -50.12 -7.93 -23.57
CA THR A 212 -50.22 -9.01 -24.57
C THR A 212 -51.66 -9.12 -25.09
N PRO A 213 -51.87 -9.41 -26.38
CA PRO A 213 -52.32 -10.76 -26.72
C PRO A 213 -51.87 -11.28 -28.10
N HIS A 214 -51.71 -12.60 -28.23
CA HIS A 214 -52.40 -13.48 -29.20
C HIS A 214 -51.57 -14.68 -29.73
N HIS A 215 -52.31 -15.79 -29.83
CA HIS A 215 -52.25 -16.87 -30.84
C HIS A 215 -51.20 -18.01 -30.74
N ARG A 216 -51.70 -19.14 -30.23
CA ARG A 216 -51.49 -20.55 -30.70
C ARG A 216 -51.97 -20.70 -32.16
N PRO A 217 -51.73 -21.83 -32.90
CA PRO A 217 -51.10 -23.11 -32.49
C PRO A 217 -50.14 -23.75 -33.53
N GLY A 218 -49.45 -24.83 -33.14
CA GLY A 218 -48.78 -25.74 -34.10
C GLY A 218 -48.01 -26.86 -33.40
N ARG A 219 -48.40 -28.11 -33.66
CA ARG A 219 -48.05 -29.36 -32.97
C ARG A 219 -47.23 -30.22 -33.92
N VAL A 220 -46.03 -30.70 -33.57
CA VAL A 220 -45.50 -32.00 -34.04
C VAL A 220 -44.54 -32.57 -32.99
N ALA A 221 -44.75 -33.84 -32.66
CA ALA A 221 -43.99 -34.65 -31.73
C ALA A 221 -42.74 -35.24 -32.38
N GLN A 222 -41.68 -35.46 -31.60
CA GLN A 222 -40.71 -36.52 -31.88
C GLN A 222 -40.36 -37.28 -30.59
N ARG A 223 -40.42 -38.60 -30.71
CA ARG A 223 -40.04 -39.62 -29.72
C ARG A 223 -38.56 -39.95 -29.90
N SER A 224 -37.86 -40.15 -28.79
CA SER A 224 -36.58 -40.88 -28.70
C SER A 224 -36.77 -42.38 -29.02
N PRO A 225 -35.71 -43.13 -29.33
CA PRO A 225 -34.61 -43.44 -28.38
C PRO A 225 -33.31 -42.67 -28.64
#